data_AF-A0A953QKQ0-F1
#
_entry.id   AF-A0A953QKQ0-F1
#
_cell.length_a   1.000
_cell.length_b   1.000
_cell.length_c   1.000
_cell.angle_alpha   90.00
_cell.angle_beta   90.00
_cell.angle_gamma   90.00
#
_symmetry.space_group_name_H-M   'P 1'
#
loop_
_entity.id
_entity.type
_entity.pdbx_description
1 polymer ?
#
loop_
_entity_poly.entity_id
_entity_poly.type
_entity_poly.pdbx_seq_one_letter_code
_entity_poly.pdbx_strand_id
1 'polypeptide(L)'
;MLRWLLLTASVYAADWTTLRDPVEQAFTLDVPQGWTVKGGAFRMGYSDVRLMIDMTSPDGRTNLRLGDTAIPAYFLPNQFHPTEGEIYDLGAQAQMTVAKYRTGDQYAALYSAVRFKEQCAKPAPRAADPGPPLELAIEGSGKTSPGQAAFRCDGNRATLVYASTSLSQGFWTVATLVSFIAPVDQAAAVRAMAAHSVASFKILPAWREHQKKMDEEALIYQRARQQQRRREISQQVAQFEMKMQAMRAQVSSFEAGQARQAAQVSAFGDILTGVTKVTDPLGNPRTVWTGTKSRYWINGQGRVLNADVLPGPGWQEMK
;
A
#
# COMPACT_ATOMS: atom_id res chain seq x y z
N MET A 1 37.24 61.22 -18.79
CA MET A 1 37.69 59.86 -18.45
C MET A 1 36.47 59.02 -18.06
N LEU A 2 35.91 58.25 -18.99
CA LEU A 2 34.85 57.28 -18.69
C LEU A 2 35.51 55.95 -18.32
N ARG A 3 35.42 55.56 -17.05
CA ARG A 3 35.86 54.25 -16.55
C ARG A 3 34.73 53.25 -16.84
N TRP A 4 34.91 52.39 -17.83
CA TRP A 4 34.06 51.23 -18.04
C TRP A 4 34.34 50.21 -16.93
N LEU A 5 33.38 50.04 -16.01
CA LEU A 5 33.35 48.91 -15.09
C LEU A 5 32.94 47.66 -15.89
N LEU A 6 33.94 46.89 -16.31
CA LEU A 6 33.74 45.51 -16.75
C LEU A 6 33.28 44.71 -15.52
N LEU A 7 31.99 44.44 -15.42
CA LEU A 7 31.47 43.33 -14.61
C LEU A 7 31.95 42.04 -15.27
N THR A 8 33.12 41.56 -14.86
CA THR A 8 33.55 40.20 -15.17
C THR A 8 32.59 39.23 -14.49
N ALA A 9 31.78 38.52 -15.28
CA ALA A 9 31.03 37.38 -14.81
C ALA A 9 32.03 36.38 -14.20
N SER A 10 31.93 36.16 -12.89
CA SER A 10 32.78 35.17 -12.21
C SER A 10 32.35 33.79 -12.68
N VAL A 11 33.15 33.18 -13.55
CA VAL A 11 33.07 31.75 -13.86
C VAL A 11 33.54 31.02 -12.60
N TYR A 12 32.74 30.10 -12.07
CA TYR A 12 33.14 29.29 -10.93
C TYR A 12 34.31 28.37 -11.32
N ALA A 13 35.53 28.73 -10.96
CA ALA A 13 36.61 27.76 -10.76
C ALA A 13 36.50 27.31 -9.29
N ALA A 14 36.08 26.08 -9.06
CA ALA A 14 35.85 25.57 -7.70
C ALA A 14 37.10 24.85 -7.18
N ASP A 15 37.65 25.36 -6.06
CA ASP A 15 38.43 24.54 -5.14
C ASP A 15 37.49 23.55 -4.42
N TRP A 16 38.02 22.43 -3.94
CA TRP A 16 37.22 21.32 -3.41
C TRP A 16 37.56 21.03 -1.95
N THR A 17 36.55 20.64 -1.18
CA THR A 17 36.72 20.06 0.14
C THR A 17 35.91 18.78 0.25
N THR A 18 36.41 17.78 0.98
CA THR A 18 35.72 16.51 1.15
C THR A 18 34.76 16.59 2.33
N LEU A 19 33.47 16.50 2.05
CA LEU A 19 32.43 16.25 3.04
C LEU A 19 32.43 14.76 3.40
N ARG A 20 32.46 14.48 4.70
CA ARG A 20 32.05 13.18 5.23
C ARG A 20 30.63 13.30 5.76
N ASP A 21 29.78 12.33 5.43
CA ASP A 21 28.41 12.29 5.93
C ASP A 21 28.37 12.49 7.45
N PRO A 22 27.75 13.60 7.94
CA PRO A 22 27.80 13.96 9.34
C PRO A 22 26.81 13.17 10.20
N VAL A 23 25.88 12.42 9.58
CA VAL A 23 24.79 11.75 10.29
C VAL A 23 25.08 10.26 10.46
N GLU A 24 25.08 9.50 9.37
CA GLU A 24 25.24 8.03 9.40
C GLU A 24 26.69 7.60 9.17
N GLN A 25 27.58 8.55 8.85
CA GLN A 25 28.93 8.27 8.36
C GLN A 25 28.91 7.29 7.16
N ALA A 26 27.93 7.45 6.28
CA ALA A 26 27.66 6.52 5.18
C ALA A 26 28.58 6.71 3.98
N PHE A 27 29.03 7.93 3.71
CA PHE A 27 29.80 8.25 2.51
C PHE A 27 30.76 9.43 2.70
N THR A 28 31.62 9.62 1.69
CA THR A 28 32.35 10.85 1.44
C THR A 28 32.00 11.42 0.07
N LEU A 29 32.10 12.74 -0.07
CA LEU A 29 31.72 13.49 -1.27
C LEU A 29 32.55 14.78 -1.34
N ASP A 30 33.12 15.12 -2.49
CA ASP A 30 33.71 16.42 -2.71
C ASP A 30 32.64 17.47 -2.99
N VAL A 31 32.74 18.60 -2.30
CA VAL A 31 31.84 19.75 -2.41
C VAL A 31 32.65 21.02 -2.67
N PRO A 32 32.09 22.02 -3.36
CA PRO A 32 32.81 23.27 -3.64
C PRO A 32 33.20 23.99 -2.34
N GLN A 33 34.46 24.40 -2.25
CA GLN A 33 34.97 25.14 -1.10
C GLN A 33 34.22 26.48 -0.93
N GLY A 34 33.88 26.81 0.31
CA GLY A 34 33.19 28.05 0.67
C GLY A 34 31.67 28.04 0.44
N TRP A 35 31.12 26.97 -0.15
CA TRP A 35 29.66 26.82 -0.27
C TRP A 35 29.04 26.40 1.07
N THR A 36 27.81 26.83 1.30
CA THR A 36 27.03 26.31 2.44
C THR A 36 26.51 24.93 2.07
N VAL A 37 26.90 23.92 2.84
CA VAL A 37 26.53 22.52 2.61
C VAL A 37 25.71 22.00 3.79
N LYS A 38 24.57 21.37 3.50
CA LYS A 38 23.68 20.76 4.50
C LYS A 38 23.20 19.40 4.02
N GLY A 39 23.04 18.47 4.95
CA GLY A 39 22.47 17.15 4.66
C GLY A 39 23.37 16.00 5.11
N GLY A 40 23.04 14.80 4.65
CA GLY A 40 23.66 13.54 5.02
C GLY A 40 22.86 12.35 4.49
N ALA A 41 23.15 11.17 5.03
CA ALA A 41 22.25 10.02 4.91
C ALA A 41 21.29 9.98 6.09
N PHE A 42 20.00 9.74 5.82
CA PHE A 42 18.94 9.75 6.81
C PHE A 42 18.20 8.42 6.80
N ARG A 43 18.11 7.78 7.96
CA ARG A 43 17.46 6.49 8.13
C ARG A 43 16.00 6.65 8.54
N MET A 44 15.12 6.09 7.73
CA MET A 44 13.66 6.05 7.93
C MET A 44 13.19 4.64 8.35
N GLY A 45 14.05 3.63 8.23
CA GLY A 45 13.81 2.25 8.64
C GLY A 45 15.07 1.40 8.49
N TYR A 46 15.00 0.12 8.81
CA TYR A 46 16.16 -0.78 8.68
C TYR A 46 16.80 -0.74 7.28
N SER A 47 15.97 -0.78 6.24
CA SER A 47 16.39 -0.82 4.83
C SER A 47 16.04 0.45 4.05
N ASP A 48 15.59 1.51 4.74
CA ASP A 48 15.20 2.79 4.12
C ASP A 48 16.17 3.88 4.58
N VAL A 49 17.24 4.08 3.81
CA VAL A 49 18.21 5.15 4.02
C VAL A 49 18.21 6.05 2.79
N ARG A 50 17.98 7.35 3.01
CA ARG A 50 17.82 8.35 1.96
C ARG A 50 18.91 9.39 2.05
N LEU A 51 19.51 9.70 0.90
CA LEU A 51 20.56 10.69 0.77
C LEU A 51 19.95 12.04 0.41
N MET A 52 20.41 13.10 1.05
CA MET A 52 20.18 14.47 0.58
C MET A 52 21.35 15.34 0.97
N ILE A 53 21.95 16.02 -0.01
CA ILE A 53 22.97 17.04 0.17
C ILE A 53 22.55 18.28 -0.60
N ASP A 54 22.27 19.37 0.12
CA ASP A 54 22.03 20.70 -0.43
C ASP A 54 23.29 21.55 -0.33
N MET A 55 23.68 22.13 -1.46
CA MET A 55 24.82 23.02 -1.60
C MET A 55 24.33 24.36 -2.14
N THR A 56 24.63 25.45 -1.44
CA THR A 56 24.25 26.80 -1.83
C THR A 56 25.47 27.68 -2.00
N SER A 57 25.56 28.40 -3.12
CA SER A 57 26.67 29.27 -3.43
C SER A 57 26.80 30.42 -2.41
N PRO A 58 27.99 31.01 -2.23
CA PRO A 58 28.20 32.12 -1.28
C PRO A 58 27.29 33.34 -1.53
N ASP A 59 26.93 33.59 -2.79
CA ASP A 59 26.02 34.67 -3.21
C ASP A 59 24.53 34.28 -3.15
N GLY A 60 24.21 33.03 -2.78
CA GLY A 60 22.85 32.51 -2.69
C GLY A 60 22.12 32.35 -4.03
N ARG A 61 22.79 32.60 -5.17
CA ARG A 61 22.15 32.59 -6.49
C ARG A 61 22.05 31.21 -7.10
N THR A 62 22.86 30.26 -6.62
CA THR A 62 22.89 28.88 -7.06
C THR A 62 22.57 27.95 -5.91
N ASN A 63 21.67 27.00 -6.16
CA ASN A 63 21.44 25.86 -5.29
C ASN A 63 21.56 24.57 -6.10
N LEU A 64 22.41 23.67 -5.63
CA LEU A 64 22.64 22.33 -6.18
C LEU A 64 22.26 21.31 -5.09
N ARG A 65 21.49 20.29 -5.46
CA ARG A 65 21.05 19.22 -4.57
C ARG A 65 21.38 17.85 -5.17
N LEU A 66 21.92 16.96 -4.35
CA LEU A 66 22.06 15.53 -4.61
C LEU A 66 21.10 14.76 -3.69
N GLY A 67 20.24 13.92 -4.26
CA GLY A 67 19.20 13.19 -3.53
C GLY A 67 18.08 14.08 -2.99
N ASP A 68 17.07 13.47 -2.36
CA ASP A 68 15.99 14.16 -1.65
C ASP A 68 15.31 13.18 -0.68
N THR A 69 15.28 13.50 0.62
CA THR A 69 14.74 12.62 1.65
C THR A 69 13.23 12.44 1.59
N ALA A 70 12.51 13.35 0.93
CA ALA A 70 11.07 13.25 0.73
C ALA A 70 10.69 12.17 -0.30
N ILE A 71 11.65 11.67 -1.08
CA ILE A 71 11.40 10.68 -2.13
C ILE A 71 11.58 9.26 -1.57
N PRO A 72 10.50 8.45 -1.48
CA PRO A 72 10.59 7.06 -1.03
C PRO A 72 10.98 6.13 -2.18
N ALA A 73 11.14 4.85 -1.84
CA ALA A 73 10.98 3.78 -2.82
C ALA A 73 9.49 3.61 -3.19
N TYR A 74 9.23 3.11 -4.39
CA TYR A 74 7.89 2.99 -4.93
C TYR A 74 7.49 1.55 -5.18
N PHE A 75 6.37 1.11 -4.61
CA PHE A 75 5.81 -0.20 -4.87
C PHE A 75 4.92 -0.14 -6.13
N LEU A 76 5.00 -1.16 -6.99
CA LEU A 76 4.17 -1.18 -8.20
C LEU A 76 2.71 -1.47 -7.85
N PRO A 77 1.74 -0.79 -8.48
CA PRO A 77 0.33 -1.10 -8.29
C PRO A 77 0.02 -2.57 -8.59
N ASN A 78 -0.80 -3.19 -7.76
CA ASN A 78 -1.26 -4.57 -7.94
C ASN A 78 -2.72 -4.76 -7.46
N GLN A 79 -3.22 -6.00 -7.45
CA GLN A 79 -4.60 -6.29 -7.06
C GLN A 79 -4.96 -5.92 -5.61
N PHE A 80 -3.98 -5.88 -4.71
CA PHE A 80 -4.17 -5.53 -3.29
C PHE A 80 -3.89 -4.05 -3.01
N HIS A 81 -3.04 -3.43 -3.82
CA HIS A 81 -2.63 -2.02 -3.73
C HIS A 81 -2.77 -1.34 -5.11
N PRO A 82 -4.00 -1.08 -5.59
CA PRO A 82 -4.21 -0.59 -6.96
C PRO A 82 -4.04 0.94 -7.10
N THR A 83 -4.04 1.67 -6.00
CA THR A 83 -4.19 3.13 -5.99
C THR A 83 -2.83 3.84 -5.89
N GLU A 84 -2.50 4.70 -6.86
CA GLU A 84 -1.30 5.56 -6.73
C GLU A 84 -1.43 6.52 -5.54
N GLY A 85 -0.34 6.69 -4.79
CA GLY A 85 -0.27 7.53 -3.60
C GLY A 85 -0.59 6.79 -2.29
N GLU A 86 -1.07 5.55 -2.35
CA GLU A 86 -1.23 4.71 -1.16
C GLU A 86 0.13 4.44 -0.50
N ILE A 87 0.16 4.43 0.84
CA ILE A 87 1.35 4.06 1.60
C ILE A 87 1.40 2.53 1.70
N TYR A 88 2.46 1.94 1.17
CA TYR A 88 2.78 0.54 1.37
C TYR A 88 3.69 0.39 2.59
N ASP A 89 3.08 0.03 3.73
CA ASP A 89 3.72 0.00 5.04
C ASP A 89 4.40 -1.34 5.35
N LEU A 90 5.74 -1.32 5.33
CA LEU A 90 6.58 -2.42 5.77
C LEU A 90 6.96 -2.31 7.27
N GLY A 91 6.31 -1.44 8.04
CA GLY A 91 6.59 -1.23 9.45
C GLY A 91 7.98 -0.62 9.65
N ALA A 92 8.72 -1.12 10.64
CA ALA A 92 10.07 -0.62 10.95
C ALA A 92 11.12 -0.84 9.85
N GLN A 93 10.81 -1.67 8.83
CA GLN A 93 11.75 -1.90 7.73
C GLN A 93 11.86 -0.70 6.79
N ALA A 94 10.73 -0.19 6.30
CA ALA A 94 10.65 0.86 5.30
C ALA A 94 9.20 1.35 5.13
N GLN A 95 9.04 2.53 4.53
CA GLN A 95 7.76 2.99 4.02
C GLN A 95 7.89 3.31 2.54
N MET A 96 7.02 2.73 1.73
CA MET A 96 6.99 2.92 0.28
C MET A 96 5.71 3.60 -0.14
N THR A 97 5.70 4.18 -1.33
CA THR A 97 4.49 4.72 -1.95
C THR A 97 4.11 3.88 -3.16
N VAL A 98 2.83 3.56 -3.30
CA VAL A 98 2.33 2.88 -4.49
C VAL A 98 2.35 3.86 -5.66
N ALA A 99 3.09 3.52 -6.71
CA ALA A 99 3.19 4.38 -7.89
C ALA A 99 3.58 3.57 -9.13
N LYS A 100 2.96 3.88 -10.27
CA LYS A 100 3.40 3.31 -11.55
C LYS A 100 4.85 3.67 -11.83
N TYR A 101 5.55 2.74 -12.48
CA TYR A 101 6.91 2.99 -12.93
C TYR A 101 6.97 4.21 -13.85
N ARG A 102 7.94 5.09 -13.60
CA ARG A 102 8.27 6.26 -14.41
C ARG A 102 9.70 6.11 -14.88
N THR A 103 9.96 6.39 -16.15
CA THR A 103 11.33 6.48 -16.66
C THR A 103 12.05 7.70 -16.07
N GLY A 104 13.38 7.75 -16.16
CA GLY A 104 14.16 8.91 -15.71
C GLY A 104 13.64 10.24 -16.29
N ASP A 105 13.29 10.29 -17.57
CA ASP A 105 12.77 11.52 -18.21
C ASP A 105 11.41 11.94 -17.65
N GLN A 106 10.49 10.97 -17.50
CA GLN A 106 9.16 11.22 -16.93
C GLN A 106 9.28 11.71 -15.47
N TYR A 107 10.16 11.08 -14.70
CA TYR A 107 10.38 11.43 -13.31
C TYR A 107 11.04 12.81 -13.17
N ALA A 108 12.09 13.08 -13.95
CA ALA A 108 12.80 14.36 -13.93
C ALA A 108 11.87 15.53 -14.27
N ALA A 109 10.98 15.36 -15.25
CA ALA A 109 9.99 16.38 -15.61
C ALA A 109 9.01 16.67 -14.47
N LEU A 110 8.44 15.63 -13.85
CA LEU A 110 7.51 15.76 -12.72
C LEU A 110 8.18 16.38 -11.49
N TYR A 111 9.36 15.88 -11.14
CA TYR A 111 10.12 16.37 -9.99
C TYR A 111 10.52 17.84 -10.18
N SER A 112 10.91 18.25 -11.39
CA SER A 112 11.23 19.65 -11.71
C SER A 112 10.07 20.60 -11.40
N ALA A 113 8.85 20.20 -11.77
CA ALA A 113 7.65 21.02 -11.57
C ALA A 113 7.35 21.26 -10.08
N VAL A 114 7.65 20.29 -9.22
CA VAL A 114 7.45 20.41 -7.77
C VAL A 114 8.64 21.14 -7.13
N ARG A 115 9.87 20.67 -7.40
CA ARG A 115 11.10 21.15 -6.75
C ARG A 115 11.33 22.64 -6.94
N PHE A 116 10.97 23.18 -8.10
CA PHE A 116 11.20 24.58 -8.46
C PHE A 116 9.92 25.41 -8.53
N LYS A 117 8.78 24.90 -8.05
CA LYS A 117 7.48 25.59 -8.15
C LYS A 117 7.53 27.03 -7.63
N GLU A 118 8.20 27.24 -6.50
CA GLU A 118 8.29 28.55 -5.85
C GLU A 118 9.34 29.46 -6.49
N GLN A 119 10.40 28.87 -7.07
CA GLN A 119 11.52 29.61 -7.66
C GLN A 119 11.40 29.78 -9.18
N CYS A 120 10.41 29.16 -9.82
CA CYS A 120 10.24 29.11 -11.27
C CYS A 120 8.77 29.23 -11.65
N ALA A 121 8.21 30.45 -11.57
CA ALA A 121 6.80 30.68 -11.82
C ALA A 121 6.41 30.46 -13.30
N LYS A 122 7.33 30.75 -14.23
CA LYS A 122 7.13 30.60 -15.68
C LYS A 122 8.20 29.69 -16.29
N PRO A 123 8.10 28.36 -16.09
CA PRO A 123 9.06 27.42 -16.65
C PRO A 123 8.91 27.37 -18.18
N ALA A 124 9.99 27.68 -18.90
CA ALA A 124 10.09 27.46 -20.33
C ALA A 124 11.02 26.26 -20.58
N PRO A 125 10.53 25.17 -21.23
CA PRO A 125 11.37 24.02 -21.54
C PRO A 125 12.61 24.43 -22.34
N ARG A 126 13.73 23.78 -22.06
CA ARG A 126 14.98 23.92 -22.80
C ARG A 126 15.53 22.53 -23.11
N ALA A 127 16.24 22.39 -24.22
CA ALA A 127 17.07 21.21 -24.44
C ALA A 127 18.03 21.03 -23.26
N ALA A 128 17.94 19.88 -22.62
CA ALA A 128 18.84 19.52 -21.54
C ALA A 128 20.22 19.24 -22.15
N ASP A 129 21.22 19.99 -21.68
CA ASP A 129 22.61 19.79 -22.09
C ASP A 129 23.04 18.37 -21.71
N PRO A 130 23.56 17.54 -22.64
CA PRO A 130 24.04 16.20 -22.30
C PRO A 130 25.18 16.25 -21.27
N GLY A 131 26.05 17.28 -21.32
CA GLY A 131 27.17 17.55 -20.42
C GLY A 131 27.92 16.33 -19.88
N PRO A 132 28.65 16.48 -18.76
CA PRO A 132 29.24 15.33 -18.07
C PRO A 132 28.16 14.43 -17.44
N PRO A 133 28.45 13.13 -17.22
CA PRO A 133 27.55 12.19 -16.54
C PRO A 133 27.21 12.65 -15.11
N LEU A 134 25.98 12.38 -14.69
CA LEU A 134 25.45 12.73 -13.35
C LEU A 134 24.98 11.50 -12.56
N GLU A 135 25.38 10.29 -12.98
CA GLU A 135 25.00 9.02 -12.34
C GLU A 135 25.91 8.74 -11.13
N LEU A 136 25.33 8.49 -9.95
CA LEU A 136 26.07 8.04 -8.78
C LEU A 136 26.52 6.58 -8.97
N ALA A 137 27.73 6.26 -8.54
CA ALA A 137 28.26 4.90 -8.56
C ALA A 137 27.68 4.05 -7.40
N ILE A 138 26.36 3.87 -7.41
CA ILE A 138 25.64 3.02 -6.45
C ILE A 138 25.28 1.70 -7.14
N GLU A 139 25.76 0.59 -6.59
CA GLU A 139 25.41 -0.74 -7.10
C GLU A 139 23.91 -1.01 -6.93
N GLY A 140 23.28 -1.54 -7.97
CA GLY A 140 21.87 -1.93 -7.97
C GLY A 140 21.59 -3.08 -8.93
N SER A 141 20.57 -3.88 -8.64
CA SER A 141 20.21 -5.08 -9.41
C SER A 141 19.08 -4.87 -10.42
N GLY A 142 18.53 -3.66 -10.52
CA GLY A 142 17.38 -3.32 -11.36
C GLY A 142 17.75 -2.80 -12.75
N LYS A 143 16.77 -2.80 -13.66
CA LYS A 143 16.90 -2.13 -14.97
C LYS A 143 16.84 -0.63 -14.75
N THR A 144 17.89 0.09 -15.12
CA THR A 144 17.98 1.54 -14.96
C THR A 144 17.45 2.30 -16.18
N SER A 145 16.92 3.50 -15.94
CA SER A 145 16.52 4.45 -16.96
C SER A 145 16.96 5.85 -16.52
N PRO A 146 18.08 6.38 -17.05
CA PRO A 146 18.46 7.76 -16.83
C PRO A 146 17.57 8.69 -17.65
N GLY A 147 17.45 9.94 -17.19
CA GLY A 147 16.76 10.99 -17.93
C GLY A 147 16.93 12.35 -17.27
N GLN A 148 16.59 13.40 -18.01
CA GLN A 148 16.79 14.76 -17.54
C GLN A 148 15.75 15.75 -18.08
N ALA A 149 15.44 16.75 -17.26
CA ALA A 149 14.58 17.86 -17.61
C ALA A 149 15.28 19.18 -17.29
N ALA A 150 15.24 20.13 -18.22
CA ALA A 150 15.84 21.45 -18.06
C ALA A 150 14.85 22.55 -18.43
N PHE A 151 14.81 23.61 -17.63
CA PHE A 151 13.93 24.75 -17.86
C PHE A 151 14.69 26.06 -17.71
N ARG A 152 14.20 27.11 -18.36
CA ARG A 152 14.52 28.50 -18.02
C ARG A 152 13.41 29.06 -17.14
N CYS A 153 13.82 29.78 -16.10
CA CYS A 153 12.93 30.44 -15.16
C CYS A 153 13.15 31.94 -15.26
N ASP A 154 12.07 32.69 -15.50
CA ASP A 154 12.05 34.17 -15.48
C ASP A 154 13.16 34.82 -16.33
N GLY A 155 13.61 34.15 -17.39
CA GLY A 155 14.64 34.62 -18.33
C GLY A 155 16.09 34.51 -17.86
N ASN A 156 16.36 34.68 -16.55
CA ASN A 156 17.73 34.81 -16.00
C ASN A 156 18.22 33.60 -15.19
N ARG A 157 17.36 32.61 -14.93
CA ARG A 157 17.75 31.38 -14.24
C ARG A 157 17.54 30.15 -15.12
N ALA A 158 18.37 29.15 -14.94
CA ALA A 158 18.25 27.84 -15.55
C ALA A 158 18.12 26.80 -14.45
N THR A 159 17.29 25.79 -14.69
CA THR A 159 17.15 24.62 -13.84
C THR A 159 17.52 23.37 -14.60
N LEU A 160 17.99 22.38 -13.87
CA LEU A 160 18.19 21.02 -14.34
C LEU A 160 17.71 20.06 -13.26
N VAL A 161 17.05 18.99 -13.67
CA VAL A 161 16.89 17.77 -12.89
C VAL A 161 17.42 16.62 -13.74
N TYR A 162 18.30 15.83 -13.17
CA TYR A 162 18.70 14.52 -13.66
C TYR A 162 18.17 13.46 -12.70
N ALA A 163 17.54 12.43 -13.24
CA ALA A 163 17.04 11.30 -12.48
C ALA A 163 17.41 9.98 -13.16
N SER A 164 17.90 9.03 -12.37
CA SER A 164 18.07 7.64 -12.80
C SER A 164 17.14 6.77 -11.99
N THR A 165 16.13 6.20 -12.65
CA THR A 165 15.16 5.31 -12.00
C THR A 165 15.59 3.88 -12.18
N SER A 166 15.46 3.05 -11.15
CA SER A 166 15.80 1.63 -11.18
C SER A 166 14.56 0.79 -10.91
N LEU A 167 14.21 -0.10 -11.84
CA LEU A 167 13.10 -1.02 -11.72
C LEU A 167 13.61 -2.40 -11.29
N SER A 168 13.13 -2.88 -10.14
CA SER A 168 13.37 -4.22 -9.62
C SER A 168 12.04 -4.98 -9.46
N GLN A 169 12.08 -6.26 -9.07
CA GLN A 169 10.88 -7.08 -8.96
C GLN A 169 9.88 -6.51 -7.94
N GLY A 170 8.77 -5.97 -8.44
CA GLY A 170 7.64 -5.46 -7.63
C GLY A 170 7.78 -4.02 -7.14
N PHE A 171 8.93 -3.38 -7.33
CA PHE A 171 9.15 -2.00 -6.87
C PHE A 171 10.19 -1.27 -7.73
N TRP A 172 10.24 0.06 -7.63
CA TRP A 172 11.24 0.88 -8.29
C TRP A 172 11.70 2.01 -7.38
N THR A 173 12.90 2.55 -7.65
CA THR A 173 13.52 3.63 -6.89
C THR A 173 14.05 4.72 -7.80
N VAL A 174 14.35 5.88 -7.23
CA VAL A 174 15.17 6.91 -7.87
C VAL A 174 16.58 6.73 -7.34
N ALA A 175 17.40 5.97 -8.06
CA ALA A 175 18.74 5.58 -7.63
C ALA A 175 19.70 6.78 -7.59
N THR A 176 19.58 7.66 -8.58
CA THR A 176 20.30 8.94 -8.62
C THR A 176 19.34 10.08 -8.86
N LEU A 177 19.46 11.16 -8.08
CA LEU A 177 18.72 12.38 -8.27
C LEU A 177 19.67 13.56 -8.09
N VAL A 178 19.80 14.39 -9.11
CA VAL A 178 20.61 15.60 -9.08
C VAL A 178 19.75 16.74 -9.58
N SER A 179 19.72 17.87 -8.86
CA SER A 179 18.95 19.03 -9.30
C SER A 179 19.68 20.32 -9.00
N PHE A 180 19.54 21.33 -9.85
CA PHE A 180 20.02 22.66 -9.52
C PHE A 180 19.14 23.76 -10.11
N ILE A 181 19.23 24.94 -9.50
CA ILE A 181 18.83 26.23 -10.06
C ILE A 181 20.02 27.18 -9.98
N ALA A 182 20.32 27.87 -11.08
CA ALA A 182 21.47 28.77 -11.18
C ALA A 182 21.20 29.91 -12.18
N PRO A 183 21.99 30.99 -12.17
CA PRO A 183 22.04 31.94 -13.28
C PRO A 183 22.31 31.23 -14.62
N VAL A 184 21.68 31.69 -15.70
CA VAL A 184 21.76 31.02 -17.02
C VAL A 184 23.19 30.90 -17.53
N ASP A 185 24.02 31.91 -17.28
CA ASP A 185 25.44 31.98 -17.64
C ASP A 185 26.32 31.05 -16.80
N GLN A 186 25.84 30.59 -15.64
CA GLN A 186 26.57 29.68 -14.75
C GLN A 186 26.12 28.22 -14.87
N ALA A 187 25.00 27.93 -15.55
CA ALA A 187 24.37 26.61 -15.58
C ALA A 187 25.32 25.47 -16.02
N ALA A 188 26.18 25.71 -17.02
CA ALA A 188 27.15 24.72 -17.49
C ALA A 188 28.23 24.42 -16.43
N ALA A 189 28.75 25.45 -15.76
CA ALA A 189 29.72 25.31 -14.68
C ALA A 189 29.12 24.57 -13.47
N VAL A 190 27.85 24.86 -13.14
CA VAL A 190 27.12 24.16 -12.06
C VAL A 190 26.88 22.68 -12.40
N ARG A 191 26.57 22.35 -13.66
CA ARG A 191 26.50 20.95 -14.09
C ARG A 191 27.85 20.24 -13.95
N ALA A 192 28.95 20.87 -14.36
CA ALA A 192 30.28 20.31 -14.21
C ALA A 192 30.65 20.09 -12.74
N MET A 193 30.29 21.03 -11.86
CA MET A 193 30.48 20.86 -10.41
C MET A 193 29.66 19.69 -9.86
N ALA A 194 28.40 19.57 -10.26
CA ALA A 194 27.55 18.45 -9.87
C ALA A 194 28.14 17.10 -10.31
N ALA A 195 28.68 17.02 -11.52
CA ALA A 195 29.35 15.82 -12.02
C ALA A 195 30.61 15.47 -11.23
N HIS A 196 31.43 16.46 -10.85
CA HIS A 196 32.60 16.23 -9.99
C HIS A 196 32.17 15.67 -8.63
N SER A 197 31.19 16.29 -7.98
CA SER A 197 30.63 15.79 -6.72
C SER A 197 30.17 14.34 -6.89
N VAL A 198 29.30 14.06 -7.86
CA VAL A 198 28.80 12.70 -8.13
C VAL A 198 29.94 11.70 -8.36
N ALA A 199 30.98 12.05 -9.13
CA ALA A 199 32.12 11.19 -9.40
C ALA A 199 33.01 10.93 -8.17
N SER A 200 33.08 11.87 -7.24
CA SER A 200 33.83 11.73 -5.99
C SER A 200 33.09 10.93 -4.90
N PHE A 201 31.80 10.67 -5.11
CA PHE A 201 30.94 10.00 -4.12
C PHE A 201 31.43 8.57 -3.84
N LYS A 202 31.68 8.27 -2.56
CA LYS A 202 32.15 6.96 -2.13
C LYS A 202 31.41 6.51 -0.88
N ILE A 203 30.73 5.37 -0.97
CA ILE A 203 30.15 4.71 0.19
C ILE A 203 31.27 4.11 1.06
N LEU A 204 31.25 4.45 2.35
CA LEU A 204 32.23 3.98 3.32
C LEU A 204 32.03 2.49 3.62
N PRO A 205 33.10 1.66 3.59
CA PRO A 205 32.98 0.21 3.81
C PRO A 205 32.36 -0.17 5.16
N ALA A 206 32.70 0.56 6.23
CA ALA A 206 32.16 0.32 7.56
C ALA A 206 30.63 0.49 7.60
N TRP A 207 30.11 1.50 6.89
CA TRP A 207 28.67 1.71 6.79
C TRP A 207 27.99 0.63 5.94
N ARG A 208 28.61 0.21 4.83
CA ARG A 208 28.12 -0.92 4.03
C ARG A 208 27.93 -2.19 4.87
N GLU A 209 28.90 -2.49 5.72
CA GLU A 209 28.83 -3.65 6.61
C GLU A 209 27.77 -3.47 7.69
N HIS A 210 27.62 -2.26 8.25
CA HIS A 210 26.53 -1.96 9.17
C HIS A 210 25.16 -2.11 8.50
N GLN A 211 24.99 -1.63 7.27
CA GLN A 211 23.74 -1.71 6.53
C GLN A 211 23.35 -3.16 6.24
N LYS A 212 24.30 -4.05 5.91
CA LYS A 212 24.02 -5.49 5.77
C LYS A 212 23.42 -6.10 7.03
N LYS A 213 23.97 -5.77 8.21
CA LYS A 213 23.43 -6.23 9.49
C LYS A 213 22.01 -5.69 9.74
N MET A 214 21.78 -4.42 9.41
CA MET A 214 20.45 -3.82 9.49
C MET A 214 19.45 -4.51 8.57
N ASP A 215 19.85 -4.90 7.36
CA ASP A 215 19.00 -5.64 6.42
C ASP A 215 18.71 -7.07 6.91
N GLU A 216 19.67 -7.73 7.57
CA GLU A 216 19.44 -9.03 8.24
C GLU A 216 18.43 -8.91 9.38
N GLU A 217 18.55 -7.87 10.22
CA GLU A 217 17.57 -7.56 11.27
C GLU A 217 16.18 -7.23 10.70
N ALA A 218 16.12 -6.52 9.56
CA ALA A 218 14.88 -6.24 8.86
C ALA A 218 14.14 -7.52 8.46
N LEU A 219 14.88 -8.52 7.97
CA LEU A 219 14.30 -9.82 7.58
C LEU A 219 13.73 -10.57 8.79
N ILE A 220 14.42 -10.52 9.94
CA ILE A 220 13.92 -11.10 11.19
C ILE A 220 12.63 -10.39 11.62
N TYR A 221 12.65 -9.05 11.62
CA TYR A 221 11.48 -8.23 11.93
C TYR A 221 10.28 -8.57 11.04
N GLN A 222 10.45 -8.67 9.72
CA GLN A 222 9.34 -9.01 8.83
C GLN A 222 8.77 -10.40 9.09
N ARG A 223 9.64 -11.40 9.34
CA ARG A 223 9.17 -12.75 9.65
C ARG A 223 8.31 -12.74 10.91
N ALA A 224 8.72 -12.02 11.95
CA ALA A 224 7.95 -11.87 13.17
C ALA A 224 6.61 -11.16 12.92
N ARG A 225 6.61 -10.04 12.17
CA ARG A 225 5.39 -9.30 11.79
C ARG A 225 4.40 -10.18 11.01
N GLN A 226 4.89 -10.98 10.06
CA GLN A 226 4.05 -11.90 9.28
C GLN A 226 3.50 -13.05 10.13
N GLN A 227 4.29 -13.60 11.04
CA GLN A 227 3.83 -14.62 11.99
C GLN A 227 2.74 -14.07 12.91
N GLN A 228 2.92 -12.85 13.40
CA GLN A 228 1.93 -12.17 14.26
C GLN A 228 0.61 -11.94 13.51
N ARG A 229 0.67 -11.39 12.30
CA ARG A 229 -0.52 -11.18 11.45
C ARG A 229 -1.28 -12.48 11.19
N ARG A 230 -0.58 -13.58 10.93
CA ARG A 230 -1.23 -14.89 10.75
C ARG A 230 -1.97 -15.33 12.02
N ARG A 231 -1.37 -15.17 13.21
CA ARG A 231 -2.02 -15.50 14.48
C ARG A 231 -3.29 -14.69 14.70
N GLU A 232 -3.25 -13.39 14.42
CA GLU A 232 -4.41 -12.50 14.55
C GLU A 232 -5.55 -12.91 13.61
N ILE A 233 -5.24 -13.19 12.34
CA ILE A 233 -6.25 -13.67 11.37
C ILE A 233 -6.84 -15.02 11.84
N SER A 234 -6.01 -15.97 12.28
CA SER A 234 -6.50 -17.26 12.78
C SER A 234 -7.43 -17.10 13.99
N GLN A 235 -7.13 -16.16 14.90
CA GLN A 235 -8.00 -15.86 16.03
C GLN A 235 -9.34 -15.24 15.59
N GLN A 236 -9.32 -14.31 14.62
CA GLN A 236 -10.54 -13.71 14.07
C GLN A 236 -11.43 -14.75 13.38
N VAL A 237 -10.84 -15.67 12.60
CA VAL A 237 -11.57 -16.77 11.95
C VAL A 237 -12.22 -17.67 13.00
N ALA A 238 -11.49 -18.10 14.03
CA ALA A 238 -12.04 -18.94 15.09
C ALA A 238 -13.21 -18.23 15.83
N GLN A 239 -13.09 -16.94 16.11
CA GLN A 239 -14.17 -16.16 16.71
C GLN A 239 -15.40 -16.04 15.79
N PHE A 240 -15.17 -15.86 14.49
CA PHE A 240 -16.24 -15.82 13.51
C PHE A 240 -16.97 -17.17 13.42
N GLU A 241 -16.23 -18.28 13.39
CA GLU A 241 -16.80 -19.63 13.38
C GLU A 241 -17.66 -19.90 14.62
N MET A 242 -17.19 -19.53 15.82
CA MET A 242 -18.00 -19.65 17.05
C MET A 242 -19.29 -18.84 16.98
N LYS A 243 -19.24 -17.60 16.46
CA LYS A 243 -20.44 -16.77 16.27
C LYS A 243 -21.42 -17.40 15.28
N MET A 244 -20.91 -17.95 14.17
CA MET A 244 -21.75 -18.63 13.18
C MET A 244 -22.39 -19.90 13.74
N GLN A 245 -21.68 -20.67 14.57
CA GLN A 245 -22.24 -21.84 15.25
C GLN A 245 -23.34 -21.44 16.25
N ALA A 246 -23.12 -20.41 17.06
CA ALA A 246 -24.12 -19.89 17.98
C ALA A 246 -25.38 -19.38 17.24
N MET A 247 -25.20 -18.67 16.13
CA MET A 247 -26.31 -18.21 15.30
C MET A 247 -27.11 -19.38 14.70
N ARG A 248 -26.44 -20.43 14.20
CA ARG A 248 -27.12 -21.64 13.71
C ARG A 248 -27.94 -22.32 14.81
N ALA A 249 -27.38 -22.43 16.03
CA ALA A 249 -28.09 -22.98 17.17
C ALA A 249 -29.32 -22.12 17.55
N GLN A 250 -29.21 -20.79 17.48
CA GLN A 250 -30.32 -19.88 17.72
C GLN A 250 -31.43 -20.04 16.68
N VAL A 251 -31.09 -20.08 15.38
CA VAL A 251 -32.07 -20.30 14.30
C VAL A 251 -32.77 -21.64 14.48
N SER A 252 -32.01 -22.71 14.72
CA SER A 252 -32.58 -24.04 14.95
C SER A 252 -33.52 -24.07 16.16
N SER A 253 -33.17 -23.40 17.26
CA SER A 253 -34.04 -23.34 18.44
C SER A 253 -35.30 -22.50 18.20
N PHE A 254 -35.22 -21.43 17.42
CA PHE A 254 -36.37 -20.63 17.00
C PHE A 254 -37.32 -21.42 16.08
N GLU A 255 -36.79 -22.11 15.08
CA GLU A 255 -37.56 -22.98 14.19
C GLU A 255 -38.27 -24.11 14.96
N ALA A 256 -37.56 -24.76 15.88
CA ALA A 256 -38.14 -25.76 16.78
C ALA A 256 -39.20 -25.15 17.72
N GLY A 257 -39.06 -23.89 18.12
CA GLY A 257 -40.07 -23.13 18.85
C GLY A 257 -41.33 -22.91 18.03
N GLN A 258 -41.20 -22.42 16.80
CA GLN A 258 -42.33 -22.21 15.89
C GLN A 258 -43.07 -23.51 15.57
N ALA A 259 -42.35 -24.60 15.29
CA ALA A 259 -42.97 -25.90 15.01
C ALA A 259 -43.81 -26.39 16.20
N ARG A 260 -43.31 -26.22 17.43
CA ARG A 260 -44.07 -26.56 18.66
C ARG A 260 -45.31 -25.68 18.82
N GLN A 261 -45.18 -24.37 18.59
CA GLN A 261 -46.32 -23.46 18.69
C GLN A 261 -47.39 -23.77 17.63
N ALA A 262 -47.00 -24.05 16.38
CA ALA A 262 -47.90 -24.46 15.32
C ALA A 262 -48.65 -25.76 15.66
N ALA A 263 -47.95 -26.75 16.20
CA ALA A 263 -48.56 -28.00 16.66
C ALA A 263 -49.57 -27.76 17.79
N GLN A 264 -49.25 -26.88 18.75
CA GLN A 264 -50.15 -26.53 19.85
C GLN A 264 -51.41 -25.80 19.36
N VAL A 265 -51.27 -24.84 18.44
CA VAL A 265 -52.40 -24.13 17.83
C VAL A 265 -53.29 -25.09 17.05
N SER A 266 -52.70 -26.00 16.27
CA SER A 266 -53.49 -27.03 15.56
C SER A 266 -54.24 -27.93 16.53
N ALA A 267 -53.59 -28.42 17.59
CA ALA A 267 -54.25 -29.28 18.58
C ALA A 267 -55.39 -28.56 19.30
N PHE A 268 -55.20 -27.29 19.66
CA PHE A 268 -56.26 -26.48 20.27
C PHE A 268 -57.42 -26.22 19.29
N GLY A 269 -57.12 -25.95 18.01
CA GLY A 269 -58.13 -25.81 16.96
C GLY A 269 -58.94 -27.08 16.75
N ASP A 270 -58.28 -28.25 16.71
CA ASP A 270 -58.94 -29.56 16.60
C ASP A 270 -59.90 -29.79 17.81
N ILE A 271 -59.48 -29.42 19.03
CA ILE A 271 -60.33 -29.46 20.23
C ILE A 271 -61.54 -28.52 20.11
N LEU A 272 -61.34 -27.26 19.73
CA LEU A 272 -62.42 -26.27 19.63
C LEU A 272 -63.45 -26.63 18.56
N THR A 273 -62.98 -27.20 17.44
CA THR A 273 -63.85 -27.64 16.34
C THR A 273 -64.48 -29.01 16.60
N GLY A 274 -64.08 -29.70 17.68
CA GLY A 274 -64.62 -31.01 18.05
C GLY A 274 -64.24 -32.10 17.07
N VAL A 275 -63.02 -32.06 16.51
CA VAL A 275 -62.52 -33.06 15.57
C VAL A 275 -61.28 -33.77 16.10
N THR A 276 -61.09 -35.01 15.66
CA THR A 276 -59.93 -35.85 15.98
C THR A 276 -59.31 -36.33 14.68
N LYS A 277 -57.98 -36.31 14.60
CA LYS A 277 -57.24 -36.90 13.49
C LYS A 277 -57.01 -38.39 13.77
N VAL A 278 -57.36 -39.22 12.80
CA VAL A 278 -57.20 -40.69 12.81
C VAL A 278 -56.62 -41.13 11.48
N THR A 279 -55.99 -42.28 11.45
CA THR A 279 -55.35 -42.87 10.27
C THR A 279 -56.20 -44.03 9.80
N ASP A 280 -56.58 -44.04 8.53
CA ASP A 280 -57.30 -45.18 7.97
C ASP A 280 -56.38 -46.41 7.82
N PRO A 281 -56.94 -47.62 7.60
CA PRO A 281 -56.16 -48.86 7.46
C PRO A 281 -55.15 -48.86 6.31
N LEU A 282 -55.27 -47.91 5.36
CA LEU A 282 -54.35 -47.74 4.23
C LEU A 282 -53.22 -46.76 4.56
N GLY A 283 -53.21 -46.16 5.76
CA GLY A 283 -52.19 -45.22 6.21
C GLY A 283 -52.51 -43.76 5.89
N ASN A 284 -53.71 -43.42 5.39
CA ASN A 284 -54.05 -42.04 5.09
C ASN A 284 -54.61 -41.32 6.33
N PRO A 285 -54.15 -40.10 6.66
CA PRO A 285 -54.73 -39.29 7.72
C PRO A 285 -56.13 -38.80 7.33
N ARG A 286 -57.07 -38.88 8.27
CA ARG A 286 -58.45 -38.39 8.16
C ARG A 286 -58.82 -37.59 9.40
N THR A 287 -59.64 -36.57 9.19
CA THR A 287 -60.24 -35.80 10.28
C THR A 287 -61.67 -36.26 10.47
N VAL A 288 -62.04 -36.64 11.70
CA VAL A 288 -63.37 -37.17 12.05
C VAL A 288 -63.93 -36.40 13.23
N TRP A 289 -65.24 -36.38 13.42
CA TRP A 289 -65.84 -35.77 14.60
C TRP A 289 -65.40 -36.51 15.86
N THR A 290 -65.00 -35.75 16.89
CA THR A 290 -64.64 -36.30 18.20
C THR A 290 -65.87 -36.93 18.83
N GLY A 291 -65.86 -38.25 18.97
CA GLY A 291 -66.91 -39.00 19.63
C GLY A 291 -66.54 -39.39 21.07
N THR A 292 -67.52 -39.94 21.80
CA THR A 292 -67.38 -40.31 23.22
C THR A 292 -66.84 -41.72 23.45
N LYS A 293 -66.56 -42.47 22.38
CA LYS A 293 -66.10 -43.86 22.39
C LYS A 293 -64.61 -43.94 22.07
N SER A 294 -63.99 -45.02 22.51
CA SER A 294 -62.53 -45.20 22.50
C SER A 294 -61.93 -45.48 21.11
N ARG A 295 -62.72 -45.90 20.11
CA ARG A 295 -62.20 -46.32 18.80
C ARG A 295 -63.03 -45.77 17.64
N TYR A 296 -62.38 -45.62 16.49
CA TYR A 296 -63.02 -45.26 15.22
C TYR A 296 -62.90 -46.42 14.24
N TRP A 297 -63.97 -46.66 13.49
CA TRP A 297 -64.06 -47.73 12.51
C TRP A 297 -64.44 -47.14 11.16
N ILE A 298 -63.90 -47.71 10.08
CA ILE A 298 -64.27 -47.37 8.70
C ILE A 298 -64.69 -48.62 7.94
N ASN A 299 -65.73 -48.52 7.11
CA ASN A 299 -66.17 -49.62 6.25
C ASN A 299 -65.72 -49.44 4.79
N GLY A 300 -65.94 -50.45 3.95
CA GLY A 300 -65.62 -50.41 2.50
C GLY A 300 -66.35 -49.33 1.68
N GLN A 301 -67.33 -48.64 2.26
CA GLN A 301 -68.04 -47.50 1.66
C GLN A 301 -67.50 -46.14 2.15
N GLY A 302 -66.47 -46.14 3.00
CA GLY A 302 -65.87 -44.93 3.56
C GLY A 302 -66.64 -44.30 4.71
N ARG A 303 -67.69 -44.96 5.25
CA ARG A 303 -68.43 -44.47 6.40
C ARG A 303 -67.61 -44.67 7.67
N VAL A 304 -67.50 -43.63 8.49
CA VAL A 304 -66.79 -43.67 9.78
C VAL A 304 -67.79 -43.76 10.94
N LEU A 305 -67.47 -44.59 11.95
CA LEU A 305 -68.25 -44.74 13.17
C LEU A 305 -67.35 -44.74 14.41
N ASN A 306 -67.75 -43.99 15.45
CA ASN A 306 -67.09 -44.00 16.76
C ASN A 306 -67.78 -45.01 17.69
N ALA A 307 -67.09 -46.07 18.10
CA ALA A 307 -67.64 -47.18 18.89
C ALA A 307 -66.55 -47.94 19.66
N ASP A 308 -66.84 -48.41 20.88
CA ASP A 308 -65.86 -49.15 21.71
C ASP A 308 -65.58 -50.58 21.20
N VAL A 309 -66.48 -51.11 20.38
CA VAL A 309 -66.46 -52.48 19.86
C VAL A 309 -66.64 -52.49 18.35
N LEU A 310 -66.17 -53.56 17.70
CA LEU A 310 -66.30 -53.77 16.25
C LEU A 310 -67.79 -53.71 15.83
N PRO A 311 -68.19 -52.77 14.94
CA PRO A 311 -69.60 -52.58 14.58
C PRO A 311 -70.21 -53.73 13.76
N GLY A 312 -69.37 -54.54 13.12
CA GLY A 312 -69.79 -55.71 12.35
C GLY A 312 -68.78 -56.08 11.25
N PRO A 313 -69.08 -57.12 10.45
CA PRO A 313 -68.24 -57.53 9.33
C PRO A 313 -68.02 -56.38 8.32
N GLY A 314 -66.79 -56.26 7.80
CA GLY A 314 -66.44 -55.23 6.81
C GLY A 314 -66.04 -53.86 7.39
N TRP A 315 -65.98 -53.73 8.71
CA TRP A 315 -65.40 -52.58 9.39
C TRP A 315 -63.94 -52.86 9.79
N GLN A 316 -63.09 -51.86 9.66
CA GLN A 316 -61.69 -51.89 10.05
C GLN A 316 -61.38 -50.72 10.99
N GLU A 317 -60.54 -50.99 11.99
CA GLU A 317 -60.18 -49.99 12.99
C GLU A 317 -59.26 -48.93 12.37
N MET A 318 -59.57 -47.67 12.66
CA MET A 318 -58.72 -46.53 12.36
C MET A 318 -57.80 -46.25 13.55
N LYS A 319 -56.57 -45.82 13.29
CA LYS A 319 -55.53 -45.59 14.30
C LYS A 319 -55.25 -44.12 14.56
#